data_AF-A0A849QHP8-F1
#
_entry.id   AF-A0A849QHP8-F1
#
_cell.length_a   1.000
_cell.length_b   1.000
_cell.length_c   1.000
_cell.angle_alpha   90.00
_cell.angle_beta   90.00
_cell.angle_gamma   90.00
#
_symmetry.space_group_name_H-M   'P 1'
#
loop_
_entity.id
_entity.type
_entity.pdbx_description
1 polymer ?
#
loop_
_entity_poly.entity_id
_entity_poly.type
_entity_poly.pdbx_seq_one_letter_code
_entity_poly.pdbx_strand_id
1 'polypeptide(L)'
;MKIRTDEDVRNRLMISMGLMALGSAIRMLGFDIGYGWILAGLILTLGALYNAAKPKEDFIEDERSVRNKEKAGYHAFNTMLILIITLNSLYFYKIWMPSPPQIYALLFLVGIYVWLAFQWMYNKKGDVE
;
A
#
# COMPACT_ATOMS: atom_id res chain seq x y z
N MET A 1 12.18 -25.60 -1.51
CA MET A 1 12.07 -24.30 -0.82
C MET A 1 11.20 -24.51 0.41
N LYS A 2 11.72 -24.33 1.63
CA LYS A 2 10.96 -24.57 2.86
C LYS A 2 10.28 -23.26 3.24
N ILE A 3 8.94 -23.22 3.20
CA ILE A 3 8.17 -22.02 3.58
C ILE A 3 8.30 -21.84 5.09
N ARG A 4 8.68 -20.62 5.48
CA ARG A 4 8.84 -20.23 6.87
C ARG A 4 7.48 -19.99 7.51
N THR A 5 7.23 -20.61 8.66
CA THR A 5 5.96 -20.53 9.41
C THR A 5 6.13 -19.82 10.76
N ASP A 6 7.03 -18.84 10.81
CA ASP A 6 7.31 -18.06 12.00
C ASP A 6 6.07 -17.28 12.47
N GLU A 7 6.07 -16.92 13.75
CA GLU A 7 5.04 -16.06 14.34
C GLU A 7 4.86 -14.74 13.58
N ASP A 8 5.94 -14.17 13.04
CA ASP A 8 5.89 -12.97 12.21
C ASP A 8 5.06 -13.14 10.94
N VAL A 9 5.23 -14.28 10.24
CA VAL A 9 4.48 -14.61 9.03
C VAL A 9 3.01 -14.84 9.38
N ARG A 10 2.76 -15.57 10.47
CA ARG A 10 1.40 -15.84 10.97
C ARG A 10 0.68 -14.54 11.32
N ASN A 11 1.32 -13.64 12.06
CA ASN A 11 0.71 -12.37 12.49
C ASN A 11 0.40 -11.46 11.29
N ARG A 12 1.29 -11.40 10.29
CA ARG A 12 1.02 -10.65 9.05
C ARG A 12 -0.18 -11.23 8.29
N LEU A 13 -0.31 -12.55 8.21
CA LEU A 13 -1.48 -13.19 7.59
C LEU A 13 -2.77 -12.94 8.38
N MET A 14 -2.72 -12.94 9.71
CA MET A 14 -3.91 -12.58 10.52
C MET A 14 -4.34 -11.13 10.29
N ILE A 15 -3.38 -10.20 10.26
CA ILE A 15 -3.65 -8.78 9.96
C ILE A 15 -4.25 -8.65 8.55
N SER A 16 -3.71 -9.36 7.56
CA SER A 16 -4.21 -9.30 6.19
C SER A 16 -5.65 -9.80 6.09
N MET A 17 -5.98 -10.91 6.77
CA MET A 17 -7.34 -11.43 6.88
C MET A 17 -8.27 -10.44 7.60
N GLY A 18 -7.80 -9.81 8.67
CA GLY A 18 -8.53 -8.77 9.39
C GLY A 18 -8.88 -7.57 8.50
N LEU A 19 -7.93 -7.11 7.67
CA LEU A 19 -8.16 -6.02 6.71
C LEU A 19 -9.17 -6.40 5.64
N MET A 20 -9.13 -7.64 5.13
CA MET A 20 -10.11 -8.14 4.15
C MET A 20 -11.50 -8.25 4.77
N ALA A 21 -11.61 -8.75 6.00
CA ALA A 21 -12.89 -8.84 6.72
C ALA A 21 -13.49 -7.45 7.00
N LEU A 22 -12.66 -6.51 7.48
CA LEU A 22 -13.05 -5.13 7.72
C LEU A 22 -13.48 -4.44 6.41
N GLY A 23 -12.73 -4.61 5.33
CA GLY A 23 -13.09 -4.08 4.02
C GLY A 23 -14.40 -4.65 3.49
N SER A 24 -14.64 -5.94 3.70
CA SER A 24 -15.90 -6.61 3.34
C SER A 24 -17.07 -6.05 4.14
N ALA A 25 -16.91 -5.87 5.45
CA ALA A 25 -17.94 -5.28 6.32
C ALA A 25 -18.28 -3.84 5.89
N ILE A 26 -17.26 -3.00 5.65
CA ILE A 26 -17.44 -1.63 5.14
C ILE A 26 -18.18 -1.64 3.81
N ARG A 27 -17.87 -2.60 2.93
CA ARG A 27 -18.55 -2.72 1.64
C ARG A 27 -20.01 -3.12 1.80
N MET A 28 -20.34 -4.02 2.73
CA MET A 28 -21.72 -4.41 3.04
C MET A 28 -22.55 -3.23 3.58
N LEU A 29 -21.91 -2.25 4.22
CA LEU A 29 -22.53 -1.00 4.65
C LEU A 29 -22.74 0.02 3.49
N GLY A 30 -22.37 -0.33 2.26
CA GLY A 30 -22.58 0.50 1.06
C GLY A 30 -21.43 1.46 0.75
N PHE A 31 -20.33 1.43 1.51
CA PHE A 31 -19.19 2.33 1.27
C PHE A 31 -18.16 1.72 0.32
N ASP A 32 -17.86 2.41 -0.78
CA ASP A 32 -16.90 1.93 -1.79
C ASP A 32 -15.45 1.86 -1.28
N ILE A 33 -15.11 2.58 -0.20
CA ILE A 33 -13.78 2.50 0.43
C ILE A 33 -13.46 1.08 0.93
N GLY A 34 -14.47 0.24 1.15
CA GLY A 34 -14.30 -1.17 1.50
C GLY A 34 -13.43 -1.95 0.49
N TYR A 35 -13.53 -1.62 -0.79
CA TYR A 35 -12.66 -2.23 -1.82
C TYR A 35 -11.18 -1.90 -1.61
N GLY A 36 -10.88 -0.69 -1.15
CA GLY A 36 -9.52 -0.28 -0.81
C GLY A 36 -8.95 -1.12 0.33
N TRP A 37 -9.73 -1.41 1.37
CA TRP A 37 -9.29 -2.25 2.49
C TRP A 37 -9.10 -3.72 2.10
N ILE A 38 -9.99 -4.26 1.24
CA ILE A 38 -9.83 -5.62 0.69
C ILE A 38 -8.52 -5.72 -0.11
N LEU A 39 -8.26 -4.75 -0.98
CA LEU A 39 -7.04 -4.71 -1.78
C LEU A 39 -5.79 -4.63 -0.87
N ALA A 40 -5.82 -3.84 0.20
CA ALA A 40 -4.71 -3.73 1.15
C ALA A 40 -4.41 -5.09 1.81
N GLY A 41 -5.46 -5.80 2.23
CA GLY A 41 -5.32 -7.16 2.77
C GLY A 41 -4.77 -8.16 1.74
N LEU A 42 -5.18 -8.09 0.47
CA LEU A 42 -4.61 -8.93 -0.59
C LEU A 42 -3.12 -8.66 -0.80
N ILE A 43 -2.70 -7.40 -0.90
CA ILE A 43 -1.29 -7.02 -1.06
C ILE A 43 -0.48 -7.51 0.14
N LEU A 44 -1.00 -7.35 1.36
CA LEU A 44 -0.31 -7.78 2.57
C LEU A 44 -0.19 -9.31 2.65
N THR A 45 -1.19 -10.04 2.16
CA THR A 45 -1.15 -11.51 2.02
C THR A 45 -0.05 -11.95 1.05
N LEU A 46 0.01 -11.35 -0.14
CA LEU A 46 1.06 -11.62 -1.13
C LEU A 46 2.45 -11.28 -0.58
N GLY A 47 2.58 -10.14 0.12
CA GLY A 47 3.82 -9.75 0.77
C GLY A 47 4.24 -10.71 1.89
N ALA A 48 3.29 -11.20 2.70
CA ALA A 48 3.57 -12.20 3.73
C ALA A 48 4.06 -13.52 3.13
N LEU A 49 3.40 -14.01 2.08
CA LEU A 49 3.80 -15.22 1.36
C LEU A 49 5.18 -15.08 0.70
N TYR A 50 5.44 -13.94 0.05
CA TYR A 50 6.76 -13.64 -0.52
C TYR A 50 7.85 -13.65 0.55
N ASN A 51 7.59 -13.02 1.70
CA ASN A 51 8.55 -12.97 2.81
C ASN A 51 8.73 -14.31 3.52
N ALA A 52 7.70 -15.17 3.53
CA ALA A 52 7.78 -16.52 4.06
C ALA A 52 8.63 -17.45 3.17
N ALA A 53 8.79 -17.10 1.89
CA ALA A 53 9.63 -17.84 0.95
C ALA A 53 11.13 -17.51 1.09
N LYS A 54 11.48 -16.37 1.72
CA LYS A 54 12.87 -15.93 1.93
C LYS A 54 13.43 -16.27 3.32
N PRO A 55 14.76 -16.51 3.44
CA PRO A 55 15.42 -16.71 4.73
C PRO A 55 15.36 -15.45 5.61
N LYS A 56 15.42 -15.64 6.94
CA LYS A 56 15.24 -14.55 7.92
C LYS A 56 16.38 -13.52 7.91
N GLU A 57 17.56 -13.94 7.49
CA GLU A 57 18.78 -13.12 7.41
C GLU A 57 18.69 -12.01 6.34
N ASP A 58 17.89 -12.22 5.29
CA ASP A 58 17.62 -11.22 4.23
C ASP A 58 16.80 -10.01 4.74
N PHE A 59 16.28 -10.06 5.97
CA PHE A 59 15.41 -9.02 6.53
C PHE A 59 16.11 -8.09 7.53
N ILE A 60 17.43 -8.21 7.70
CA ILE A 60 18.21 -7.23 8.47
C ILE A 60 18.18 -5.91 7.70
N GLU A 61 17.68 -4.83 8.33
CA GLU A 61 17.61 -3.52 7.68
C GLU A 61 19.03 -2.99 7.44
N ASP A 62 19.41 -2.95 6.17
CA ASP A 62 20.60 -2.26 5.71
C ASP A 62 20.33 -0.76 5.52
N GLU A 63 21.35 0.09 5.60
CA GLU A 63 21.25 1.54 5.36
C GLU A 63 20.61 1.84 4.00
N ARG A 64 20.84 0.97 3.01
CA ARG A 64 20.21 1.04 1.69
C ARG A 64 18.68 0.96 1.76
N SER A 65 18.14 0.12 2.64
CA SER A 65 16.70 -0.07 2.81
C SER A 65 16.03 1.19 3.39
N VAL A 66 16.71 1.87 4.31
CA VAL A 66 16.25 3.14 4.91
C VAL A 66 16.21 4.22 3.85
N ARG A 67 17.28 4.38 3.08
CA ARG A 67 17.36 5.37 2.00
C ARG A 67 16.32 5.13 0.89
N ASN A 68 16.02 3.87 0.58
CA ASN A 68 14.95 3.51 -0.36
C ASN A 68 13.56 3.90 0.16
N LYS A 69 13.30 3.72 1.46
CA LYS A 69 12.03 4.15 2.09
C LYS A 69 11.86 5.67 2.03
N GLU A 70 12.91 6.43 2.33
CA GLU A 70 12.88 7.89 2.24
C GLU A 70 12.62 8.38 0.81
N LYS A 71 13.33 7.78 -0.17
CA LYS A 71 13.13 8.08 -1.59
C LYS A 71 11.71 7.75 -2.04
N ALA A 72 11.18 6.60 -1.64
CA ALA A 72 9.78 6.23 -1.90
C ALA A 72 8.80 7.23 -1.30
N GLY A 73 9.06 7.70 -0.08
CA GLY A 73 8.28 8.75 0.59
C GLY A 73 8.25 10.05 -0.20
N TYR A 74 9.43 10.52 -0.65
CA TYR A 74 9.53 11.74 -1.44
C TYR A 74 8.77 11.66 -2.77
N HIS A 75 8.88 10.54 -3.49
CA HIS A 75 8.14 10.34 -4.74
C HIS A 75 6.63 10.20 -4.50
N ALA A 76 6.21 9.49 -3.46
CA ALA A 76 4.80 9.39 -3.10
C ALA A 76 4.20 10.76 -2.73
N PHE A 77 4.95 11.60 -2.01
CA PHE A 77 4.56 12.98 -1.71
C PHE A 77 4.38 13.81 -2.99
N ASN A 78 5.32 13.73 -3.93
CA ASN A 78 5.20 14.43 -5.21
C ASN A 78 3.99 13.94 -6.02
N THR A 79 3.73 12.63 -6.05
CA THR A 79 2.53 12.08 -6.69
C THR A 79 1.25 12.58 -6.03
N MET A 80 1.23 12.72 -4.70
CA MET A 80 0.10 13.29 -3.97
C MET A 80 -0.15 14.75 -4.32
N LEU A 81 0.90 15.57 -4.44
CA LEU A 81 0.76 16.96 -4.88
C LEU A 81 0.16 17.05 -6.29
N ILE A 82 0.66 16.25 -7.23
CA ILE A 82 0.13 16.18 -8.59
C ILE A 82 -1.36 15.79 -8.57
N LEU A 83 -1.72 14.76 -7.80
CA LEU A 83 -3.10 14.31 -7.67
C LEU A 83 -4.01 15.40 -7.12
N ILE A 84 -3.59 16.12 -6.06
CA ILE A 84 -4.36 17.23 -5.49
C ILE A 84 -4.57 18.34 -6.53
N ILE A 85 -3.55 18.69 -7.31
CA ILE A 85 -3.64 19.69 -8.38
C ILE A 85 -4.63 19.21 -9.46
N THR A 86 -4.56 17.95 -9.87
CA THR A 86 -5.47 17.36 -10.86
C THR A 86 -6.92 17.38 -10.35
N LEU A 87 -7.17 16.97 -9.11
CA LEU A 87 -8.50 16.99 -8.50
C LEU A 87 -9.07 18.41 -8.42
N ASN A 88 -8.26 19.38 -8.00
CA ASN A 88 -8.67 20.79 -8.00
C ASN A 88 -9.00 21.30 -9.40
N SER A 89 -8.22 20.92 -10.41
CA SER A 89 -8.46 21.30 -11.80
C SER A 89 -9.78 20.69 -12.30
N LEU A 90 -10.03 19.40 -12.04
CA LEU A 90 -11.26 18.71 -12.41
C LEU A 90 -12.49 19.34 -11.75
N TYR A 91 -12.36 19.76 -10.49
CA TYR A 91 -13.40 20.47 -9.76
C TYR A 91 -13.67 21.86 -10.36
N PHE A 92 -12.62 22.63 -10.65
CA PHE A 92 -12.73 23.97 -11.25
C PHE A 92 -13.41 23.95 -12.62
N TYR A 93 -13.03 23.01 -13.49
CA TYR A 93 -13.65 22.82 -14.80
C TYR A 93 -15.00 22.09 -14.75
N LYS A 94 -15.51 21.76 -13.55
CA LYS A 94 -16.79 21.09 -13.36
C LYS A 94 -16.91 19.72 -14.05
N ILE A 95 -15.77 19.09 -14.36
CA ILE A 95 -15.73 17.78 -15.04
C ILE A 95 -16.09 16.67 -14.06
N TRP A 96 -15.60 16.75 -12.82
CA TRP A 96 -15.86 15.76 -11.79
C TRP A 96 -15.97 16.43 -10.42
N MET A 97 -17.09 16.19 -9.74
CA MET A 97 -17.41 16.79 -8.44
C MET A 97 -17.73 15.70 -7.40
N PRO A 98 -16.73 14.89 -7.01
CA PRO A 98 -16.92 13.91 -5.95
C PRO A 98 -17.19 14.60 -4.62
N SER A 99 -17.93 13.90 -3.75
CA SER A 99 -18.16 14.40 -2.38
C SER A 99 -16.84 14.46 -1.58
N PRO A 100 -16.70 15.36 -0.60
CA PRO A 100 -15.47 15.47 0.20
C PRO A 100 -15.01 14.13 0.81
N PRO A 101 -15.88 13.25 1.34
CA PRO A 101 -15.48 11.93 1.83
C PRO A 101 -14.83 11.05 0.77
N GLN A 102 -15.31 11.12 -0.48
CA GLN A 102 -14.72 10.36 -1.60
C GLN A 102 -13.33 10.88 -1.95
N ILE A 103 -13.12 12.20 -1.90
CA ILE A 103 -11.80 12.81 -2.12
C ILE A 103 -10.82 12.36 -1.05
N TYR A 104 -11.21 12.42 0.23
CA TYR A 104 -10.34 11.98 1.32
C TYR A 104 -10.00 10.50 1.24
N ALA A 105 -10.99 9.65 0.93
CA ALA A 105 -10.77 8.22 0.73
C ALA A 105 -9.77 7.95 -0.42
N LEU A 106 -9.93 8.66 -1.54
CA LEU A 106 -9.07 8.51 -2.71
C LEU A 106 -7.64 8.99 -2.41
N LEU A 107 -7.47 10.16 -1.80
CA LEU A 107 -6.17 10.69 -1.40
C LEU A 107 -5.45 9.73 -0.44
N PHE A 108 -6.15 9.21 0.56
CA PHE A 108 -5.60 8.26 1.53
C PHE A 108 -5.13 6.96 0.85
N LEU A 109 -5.99 6.35 0.03
CA LEU A 109 -5.67 5.10 -0.64
C LEU A 109 -4.53 5.27 -1.64
N VAL A 110 -4.59 6.30 -2.49
CA VAL A 110 -3.54 6.53 -3.49
C VAL A 110 -2.19 6.81 -2.82
N GLY A 111 -2.15 7.63 -1.76
CA GLY A 111 -0.91 7.91 -1.03
C GLY A 111 -0.24 6.65 -0.48
N ILE A 112 -1.01 5.77 0.18
CA ILE A 112 -0.50 4.51 0.72
C ILE A 112 -0.01 3.59 -0.40
N TYR A 113 -0.81 3.40 -1.45
CA TYR A 113 -0.46 2.45 -2.51
C TYR A 113 0.73 2.90 -3.35
N VAL A 114 0.82 4.21 -3.65
CA VAL A 114 1.96 4.76 -4.37
C VAL A 114 3.24 4.62 -3.55
N TRP A 115 3.18 4.89 -2.24
CA TRP A 115 4.33 4.71 -1.36
C TRP A 115 4.80 3.25 -1.32
N LEU A 116 3.87 2.31 -1.12
CA LEU A 116 4.18 0.86 -1.13
C LEU A 116 4.76 0.41 -2.48
N ALA A 117 4.20 0.88 -3.59
CA ALA A 117 4.68 0.56 -4.92
C ALA A 117 6.11 1.07 -5.15
N PHE A 118 6.41 2.32 -4.80
CA PHE A 118 7.75 2.88 -4.93
C PHE A 118 8.76 2.16 -4.04
N GLN A 119 8.40 1.86 -2.79
CA GLN A 119 9.26 1.11 -1.88
C GLN A 119 9.61 -0.26 -2.46
N TRP A 120 8.63 -0.98 -3.00
CA TRP A 120 8.85 -2.27 -3.65
C TRP A 120 9.75 -2.15 -4.89
N MET A 121 9.51 -1.15 -5.75
CA MET A 121 10.33 -0.93 -6.95
C MET A 121 11.78 -0.59 -6.63
N TYR A 122 12.04 0.28 -5.64
CA TYR A 122 13.41 0.66 -5.28
C TYR A 122 14.17 -0.48 -4.61
N ASN A 123 13.48 -1.30 -3.80
CA ASN A 123 14.08 -2.51 -3.25
C ASN A 123 14.43 -3.51 -4.36
N LYS A 124 13.56 -3.72 -5.36
CA LYS A 124 13.85 -4.63 -6.47
C LYS A 124 15.01 -4.18 -7.35
N LYS A 125 15.13 -2.86 -7.62
CA LYS A 125 16.26 -2.31 -8.38
C LYS A 125 17.59 -2.47 -7.63
N GLY A 126 17.54 -2.59 -6.31
CA GLY A 126 18.73 -2.79 -5.51
C GLY A 126 19.40 -4.15 -5.72
N ASP A 127 18.62 -5.20 -5.98
CA ASP A 127 19.10 -6.57 -6.12
C ASP A 127 19.78 -6.87 -7.49
N VAL A 128 19.76 -5.92 -8.43
CA VAL A 128 20.24 -6.11 -9.83
C VAL A 128 21.57 -5.40 -10.10
N GLU A 129 22.06 -4.60 -9.16
CA GLU A 129 23.41 -4.00 -9.17
C GLU A 129 24.28 -4.69 -8.11
#